data_AF-A0A7S2HC14-F1
#
_entry.id   AF-A0A7S2HC14-F1
#
_cell.length_a   1.000
_cell.length_b   1.000
_cell.length_c   1.000
_cell.angle_alpha   90.00
_cell.angle_beta   90.00
_cell.angle_gamma   90.00
#
_symmetry.space_group_name_H-M   'P 1'
#
loop_
_entity.id
_entity.type
_entity.pdbx_description
1 polymer ?
#
loop_
_entity_poly.entity_id
_entity_poly.type
_entity_poly.pdbx_seq_one_letter_code
_entity_poly.pdbx_strand_id
1 'polypeptide(L)'
;EVRSVCPEALHWYTMPRLLLPNWVHLAVMRVVPMPFLFWGKAHSQSYPMHRDREDYFDFAMIIFRGKKRYALFSPEESPKLARIPGIAKYEVFEANPFAPDVVATPGLRDAAGWRGVVNAGEMLFVPGGFIHHFENYDFEEA
;
A
#
# COMPACT_ATOMS: atom_id res chain seq x y z
N GLU A 1 -5.20 36.92 -18.81
CA GLU A 1 -5.58 35.60 -19.35
C GLU A 1 -5.47 34.59 -18.22
N VAL A 2 -6.60 34.02 -17.75
CA VAL A 2 -6.56 32.99 -16.70
C VAL A 2 -6.13 31.70 -17.37
N ARG A 3 -4.87 31.31 -17.19
CA ARG A 3 -4.39 29.99 -17.65
C ARG A 3 -5.06 28.93 -16.78
N SER A 4 -5.70 27.95 -17.40
CA SER A 4 -6.43 26.87 -16.72
C SER A 4 -5.53 25.96 -15.87
N VAL A 5 -4.22 26.08 -16.01
CA VAL A 5 -3.23 25.22 -15.37
C VAL A 5 -2.03 26.05 -14.95
N CYS A 6 -1.68 25.98 -13.66
CA CYS A 6 -0.51 26.62 -13.06
C CYS A 6 0.76 25.78 -13.39
N PRO A 7 1.73 26.31 -14.16
CA PRO A 7 2.94 25.58 -14.55
C PRO A 7 3.76 25.08 -13.35
N GLU A 8 3.80 25.85 -12.27
CA GLU A 8 4.47 25.49 -11.02
C GLU A 8 3.81 24.30 -10.35
N ALA A 9 2.48 24.19 -10.41
CA ALA A 9 1.75 23.02 -9.91
C ALA A 9 2.01 21.76 -10.75
N LEU A 10 2.32 21.91 -12.05
CA LEU A 10 2.67 20.78 -12.92
C LEU A 10 4.01 20.13 -12.51
N HIS A 11 4.95 20.93 -11.99
CA HIS A 11 6.25 20.43 -11.53
C HIS A 11 6.14 19.59 -10.25
N TRP A 12 5.05 19.70 -9.49
CA TRP A 12 4.87 18.99 -8.23
C TRP A 12 4.40 17.53 -8.42
N TYR A 13 3.95 17.18 -9.63
CA TYR A 13 3.35 15.87 -9.95
C TYR A 13 4.01 15.17 -11.13
N THR A 14 5.33 15.29 -11.28
CA THR A 14 6.03 14.44 -12.26
C THR A 14 6.05 13.01 -11.73
N MET A 15 5.15 12.16 -12.24
CA MET A 15 5.18 10.72 -11.97
C MET A 15 6.52 10.14 -12.46
N PRO A 16 7.26 9.40 -11.60
CA PRO A 16 8.43 8.66 -12.06
C PRO A 16 8.09 7.82 -13.29
N ARG A 17 8.96 7.82 -14.30
CA ARG A 17 8.74 7.03 -15.54
C ARG A 17 8.50 5.54 -15.26
N LEU A 18 9.04 5.03 -14.15
CA LEU A 18 8.82 3.68 -13.65
C LEU A 18 7.34 3.38 -13.32
N LEU A 19 6.56 4.41 -12.97
CA LEU A 19 5.15 4.32 -12.61
C LEU A 19 4.21 4.69 -13.77
N LEU A 20 4.75 4.95 -14.96
CA LEU A 20 3.90 5.17 -16.13
C LEU A 20 3.21 3.85 -16.51
N PRO A 21 1.90 3.89 -16.80
CA PRO A 21 1.15 2.69 -17.14
C PRO A 21 1.78 2.02 -18.35
N ASN A 22 2.07 0.73 -18.23
CA ASN A 22 2.51 -0.06 -19.37
C ASN A 22 1.33 -0.36 -20.31
N TRP A 23 1.64 -0.84 -21.51
CA TRP A 23 0.64 -1.21 -22.51
C TRP A 23 -0.43 -2.20 -22.01
N VAL A 24 -0.10 -3.07 -21.04
CA VAL A 24 -1.06 -4.00 -20.41
C VAL A 24 -2.13 -3.26 -19.61
N HIS A 25 -1.75 -2.23 -18.84
CA HIS A 25 -2.70 -1.38 -18.12
C HIS A 25 -3.65 -0.64 -19.06
N LEU A 26 -3.10 -0.09 -20.16
CA LEU A 26 -3.86 0.69 -21.12
C LEU A 26 -4.80 -0.18 -21.97
N ALA A 27 -4.37 -1.39 -22.33
CA ALA A 27 -5.14 -2.30 -23.19
C ALA A 27 -6.30 -2.99 -22.47
N VAL A 28 -6.17 -3.29 -21.16
CA VAL A 28 -7.13 -4.15 -20.45
C VAL A 28 -8.18 -3.36 -19.66
N MET A 29 -7.78 -2.27 -18.98
CA MET A 29 -8.63 -1.68 -17.94
C MET A 29 -9.16 -0.27 -18.25
N ARG A 30 -8.59 0.45 -19.25
CA ARG A 30 -8.83 1.91 -19.41
C ARG A 30 -8.62 2.71 -18.12
N VAL A 31 -7.87 2.18 -17.16
CA VAL A 31 -7.61 2.82 -15.87
C VAL A 31 -6.41 3.73 -16.03
N VAL A 32 -6.63 5.03 -15.81
CA VAL A 32 -5.56 6.01 -15.64
C VAL A 32 -5.04 5.84 -14.21
N PRO A 33 -3.75 5.55 -13.98
CA PRO A 33 -3.20 5.51 -12.64
C PRO A 33 -3.33 6.90 -12.02
N MET A 34 -4.25 7.03 -11.06
CA MET A 34 -4.50 8.27 -10.34
C MET A 34 -3.73 8.24 -9.03
N PRO A 35 -2.97 9.30 -8.70
CA PRO A 35 -2.30 9.37 -7.41
C PRO A 35 -3.34 9.47 -6.28
N PHE A 36 -3.20 8.62 -5.26
CA PHE A 36 -3.97 8.71 -4.02
C PHE A 36 -3.13 9.36 -2.91
N LEU A 37 -3.73 10.31 -2.18
CA LEU A 37 -3.11 10.92 -1.00
C LEU A 37 -3.66 10.26 0.26
N PHE A 38 -2.77 9.72 1.08
CA PHE A 38 -3.10 9.17 2.40
C PHE A 38 -2.49 10.03 3.50
N TRP A 39 -3.31 10.50 4.44
CA TRP A 39 -2.88 11.20 5.65
C TRP A 39 -3.49 10.56 6.90
N GLY A 40 -2.94 10.85 8.08
CA GLY A 40 -3.46 10.35 9.34
C GLY A 40 -2.52 10.67 10.49
N LYS A 41 -2.95 10.42 11.73
CA LYS A 41 -2.11 10.59 12.92
C LYS A 41 -1.14 9.41 13.09
N ALA A 42 -0.25 9.50 14.09
CA ALA A 42 0.58 8.39 14.52
C ALA A 42 -0.30 7.18 14.85
N HIS A 43 0.16 5.98 14.51
CA HIS A 43 -0.52 4.70 14.72
C HIS A 43 -1.84 4.53 13.97
N SER A 44 -2.18 5.43 13.03
CA SER A 44 -3.22 5.14 12.04
C SER A 44 -2.74 3.99 11.16
N GLN A 45 -3.52 2.92 11.11
CA GLN A 45 -3.23 1.73 10.33
C GLN A 45 -4.16 1.64 9.13
N SER A 46 -3.67 1.12 8.00
CA SER A 46 -4.51 0.52 6.98
C SER A 46 -4.99 -0.85 7.49
N TYR A 47 -5.74 -0.83 8.59
CA TYR A 47 -6.33 -2.03 9.17
C TYR A 47 -7.73 -2.22 8.60
N PRO A 48 -8.10 -3.44 8.22
CA PRO A 48 -7.32 -4.68 8.27
C PRO A 48 -6.29 -4.85 7.14
N MET A 49 -5.31 -5.75 7.33
CA MET A 49 -4.39 -6.19 6.27
C MET A 49 -5.17 -6.69 5.07
N HIS A 50 -4.78 -6.28 3.86
CA HIS A 50 -5.59 -6.55 2.69
C HIS A 50 -4.79 -6.69 1.40
N ARG A 51 -5.50 -7.14 0.38
CA ARG A 51 -5.12 -7.11 -1.03
C ARG A 51 -6.32 -6.58 -1.81
N ASP A 52 -6.15 -5.44 -2.48
CA ASP A 52 -7.22 -4.84 -3.26
C ASP A 52 -7.43 -5.58 -4.58
N ARG A 53 -8.64 -5.47 -5.12
CA ARG A 53 -8.95 -5.98 -6.46
C ARG A 53 -8.20 -5.20 -7.54
N GLU A 54 -7.86 -3.95 -7.27
CA GLU A 54 -7.06 -3.08 -8.12
C GLU A 54 -5.55 -3.31 -7.92
N ASP A 55 -5.14 -3.94 -6.82
CA ASP A 55 -3.73 -4.26 -6.53
C ASP A 55 -3.17 -5.40 -7.36
N TYR A 56 -3.89 -5.98 -8.33
CA TYR A 56 -3.23 -6.88 -9.31
C TYR A 56 -2.13 -6.18 -10.11
N PHE A 57 -2.03 -4.85 -10.00
CA PHE A 57 -1.00 -4.03 -10.58
C PHE A 57 0.02 -3.57 -9.55
N ASP A 58 1.23 -3.33 -10.02
CA ASP A 58 2.27 -2.72 -9.21
C ASP A 58 1.86 -1.31 -8.78
N PHE A 59 2.10 -0.98 -7.51
CA PHE A 59 1.93 0.38 -7.01
C PHE A 59 3.18 0.85 -6.27
N ALA A 60 3.30 2.17 -6.13
CA ALA A 60 4.35 2.76 -5.32
C ALA A 60 3.79 3.80 -4.36
N MET A 61 4.33 3.81 -3.15
CA MET A 61 3.99 4.75 -2.10
C MET A 61 5.17 5.67 -1.83
N ILE A 62 4.99 6.96 -2.11
CA ILE A 62 5.96 8.00 -1.79
C ILE A 62 5.57 8.62 -0.44
N ILE A 63 6.50 8.72 0.48
CA ILE A 63 6.25 9.30 1.81
C ILE A 63 6.69 10.75 1.81
N PHE A 64 5.73 11.67 1.91
CA PHE A 64 6.03 13.11 1.96
C PHE A 64 6.41 13.60 3.37
N ARG A 65 5.82 13.01 4.42
CA ARG A 65 6.06 13.39 5.82
C ARG A 65 5.87 12.20 6.75
N GLY A 66 6.64 12.17 7.83
CA GLY A 66 6.61 11.08 8.83
C GLY A 66 7.25 9.80 8.30
N LYS A 67 6.93 8.67 8.93
CA LYS A 67 7.38 7.34 8.52
C LYS A 67 6.17 6.43 8.43
N LYS A 68 6.26 5.37 7.63
CA LYS A 68 5.30 4.27 7.65
C LYS A 68 6.03 2.97 7.87
N ARG A 69 5.56 2.16 8.82
CA ARG A 69 5.96 0.74 8.88
C ARG A 69 5.07 -0.05 7.92
N TYR A 70 5.66 -1.04 7.26
CA TYR A 70 4.98 -1.89 6.30
C TYR A 70 5.25 -3.37 6.59
N ALA A 71 4.30 -4.21 6.22
CA ALA A 71 4.45 -5.65 6.10
C ALA A 71 3.82 -6.10 4.77
N LEU A 72 4.54 -6.94 4.02
CA LEU A 72 4.16 -7.41 2.69
C LEU A 72 4.29 -8.94 2.61
N PHE A 73 3.30 -9.60 2.04
CA PHE A 73 3.27 -11.05 1.85
C PHE A 73 2.87 -11.38 0.41
N SER A 74 3.46 -12.45 -0.14
CA SER A 74 3.03 -12.93 -1.46
C SER A 74 1.60 -13.51 -1.39
N PRO A 75 0.88 -13.56 -2.52
CA PRO A 75 -0.43 -14.23 -2.58
C PRO A 75 -0.46 -15.65 -2.00
N GLU A 76 0.65 -16.39 -2.11
CA GLU A 76 0.76 -17.79 -1.68
C GLU A 76 0.67 -17.94 -0.15
N GLU A 77 0.96 -16.87 0.58
CA GLU A 77 0.94 -16.84 2.05
C GLU A 77 -0.47 -16.57 2.60
N SER A 78 -1.43 -16.20 1.75
CA SER A 78 -2.85 -15.96 2.09
C SER A 78 -3.47 -17.01 3.04
N PRO A 79 -3.26 -18.34 2.86
CA PRO A 79 -3.83 -19.35 3.75
C PRO A 79 -3.36 -19.25 5.21
N LYS A 80 -2.19 -18.63 5.45
CA LYS A 80 -1.59 -18.49 6.78
C LYS A 80 -2.04 -17.22 7.51
N LEU A 81 -2.70 -16.30 6.81
CA LEU A 81 -2.99 -14.95 7.29
C LEU A 81 -4.44 -14.78 7.80
N ALA A 82 -5.20 -15.87 7.95
CA ALA A 82 -6.59 -15.85 8.42
C ALA A 82 -7.50 -14.93 7.59
N ARG A 83 -7.80 -15.34 6.35
CA ARG A 83 -8.65 -14.59 5.43
C ARG A 83 -10.10 -14.49 5.94
N ILE A 84 -10.65 -13.28 5.94
CA ILE A 84 -12.04 -12.99 6.29
C ILE A 84 -12.92 -13.13 5.03
N PRO A 85 -13.85 -14.09 4.98
CA PRO A 85 -14.75 -14.25 3.83
C PRO A 85 -15.84 -13.17 3.81
N GLY A 86 -16.38 -12.89 2.61
CA GLY A 86 -17.57 -12.04 2.45
C GLY A 86 -17.31 -10.55 2.21
N ILE A 87 -16.05 -10.10 2.14
CA ILE A 87 -15.69 -8.73 1.76
C ILE A 87 -15.44 -8.70 0.25
N ALA A 88 -16.43 -8.25 -0.53
CA ALA A 88 -16.45 -8.46 -1.98
C ALA A 88 -15.45 -7.61 -2.79
N LYS A 89 -14.95 -6.51 -2.23
CA LYS A 89 -14.03 -5.58 -2.93
C LYS A 89 -12.55 -5.86 -2.65
N TYR A 90 -12.26 -6.51 -1.53
CA TYR A 90 -10.91 -6.66 -0.99
C TYR A 90 -10.76 -8.05 -0.40
N GLU A 91 -9.61 -8.67 -0.59
CA GLU A 91 -9.26 -9.80 0.26
C GLU A 91 -8.67 -9.25 1.55
N VAL A 92 -9.35 -9.54 2.66
CA VAL A 92 -9.04 -9.00 3.97
C VAL A 92 -8.59 -10.12 4.89
N PHE A 93 -7.65 -9.81 5.77
CA PHE A 93 -6.99 -10.75 6.66
C PHE A 93 -7.05 -10.26 8.11
N GLU A 94 -7.36 -11.17 9.02
CA GLU A 94 -7.44 -10.87 10.46
C GLU A 94 -6.04 -10.77 11.10
N ALA A 95 -5.06 -11.49 10.56
CA ALA A 95 -3.71 -11.50 11.09
C ALA A 95 -3.08 -10.09 11.11
N ASN A 96 -2.54 -9.68 12.26
CA ASN A 96 -1.84 -8.41 12.41
C ASN A 96 -0.33 -8.63 12.55
N PRO A 97 0.50 -8.33 11.54
CA PRO A 97 1.94 -8.53 11.58
C PRO A 97 2.68 -7.60 12.56
N PHE A 98 2.02 -6.52 13.01
CA PHE A 98 2.59 -5.57 13.95
C PHE A 98 2.13 -5.76 15.41
N ALA A 99 1.03 -6.49 15.61
CA ALA A 99 0.55 -6.93 16.91
C ALA A 99 0.01 -8.38 16.80
N PRO A 100 0.89 -9.40 16.66
CA PRO A 100 0.48 -10.76 16.36
C PRO A 100 -0.34 -11.39 17.49
N ASP A 101 -1.57 -11.80 17.19
CA ASP A 101 -2.35 -12.71 18.03
C ASP A 101 -2.18 -14.14 17.52
N VAL A 102 -1.25 -14.84 18.14
CA VAL A 102 -0.87 -16.21 17.79
C VAL A 102 -1.88 -17.27 18.24
N VAL A 103 -2.87 -16.89 19.05
CA VAL A 103 -3.97 -17.78 19.46
C VAL A 103 -5.09 -17.69 18.42
N ALA A 104 -5.47 -16.48 18.02
CA ALA A 104 -6.48 -16.27 16.99
C ALA A 104 -5.97 -16.57 15.57
N THR A 105 -4.73 -16.19 15.28
CA THR A 105 -4.12 -16.28 13.93
C THR A 105 -2.77 -17.02 13.96
N PRO A 106 -2.74 -18.32 14.33
CA PRO A 106 -1.50 -19.07 14.53
C PRO A 106 -0.64 -19.17 13.27
N GLY A 107 -1.26 -19.20 12.08
CA GLY A 107 -0.56 -19.32 10.79
C GLY A 107 0.41 -18.17 10.50
N LEU A 108 0.20 -16.99 11.11
CA LEU A 108 1.08 -15.84 10.93
C LEU A 108 2.54 -16.14 11.35
N ARG A 109 2.76 -17.10 12.26
CA ARG A 109 4.11 -17.53 12.67
C ARG A 109 4.91 -18.17 11.54
N ASP A 110 4.21 -18.87 10.65
CA ASP A 110 4.81 -19.60 9.54
C ASP A 110 4.75 -18.81 8.22
N ALA A 111 4.22 -17.58 8.29
CA ALA A 111 4.10 -16.71 7.13
C ALA A 111 5.45 -16.07 6.78
N ALA A 112 5.85 -16.21 5.52
CA ALA A 112 7.05 -15.59 4.98
C ALA A 112 6.71 -14.26 4.29
N GLY A 113 7.40 -13.19 4.67
CA GLY A 113 7.15 -11.88 4.10
C GLY A 113 8.24 -10.88 4.43
N TRP A 114 8.04 -9.65 3.95
CA TRP A 114 8.95 -8.53 4.16
C TRP A 114 8.31 -7.53 5.10
N ARG A 115 9.10 -6.98 6.02
CA ARG A 115 8.66 -5.88 6.88
C ARG A 115 9.77 -4.85 6.99
N GLY A 116 9.37 -3.59 7.16
CA GLY A 116 10.32 -2.51 7.28
C GLY A 116 9.65 -1.19 7.59
N VAL A 117 10.43 -0.12 7.48
CA VAL A 117 9.97 1.26 7.60
C VAL A 117 10.38 1.99 6.34
N VAL A 118 9.46 2.78 5.79
CA VAL A 118 9.72 3.74 4.72
C VAL A 118 9.64 5.16 5.29
N ASN A 119 10.70 5.94 5.06
CA ASN A 119 10.90 7.27 5.62
C ASN A 119 10.44 8.36 4.64
N ALA A 120 10.26 9.58 5.15
CA ALA A 120 10.00 10.74 4.31
C ALA A 120 11.10 10.92 3.24
N GLY A 121 10.67 11.14 1.99
CA GLY A 121 11.55 11.22 0.82
C GLY A 121 11.83 9.87 0.14
N GLU A 122 11.49 8.75 0.78
CA GLU A 122 11.63 7.42 0.18
C GLU A 122 10.35 7.00 -0.56
N MET A 123 10.51 6.03 -1.46
CA MET A 123 9.44 5.39 -2.20
C MET A 123 9.48 3.88 -1.97
N LEU A 124 8.36 3.30 -1.53
CA LEU A 124 8.18 1.86 -1.48
C LEU A 124 7.46 1.39 -2.74
N PHE A 125 8.08 0.49 -3.49
CA PHE A 125 7.43 -0.25 -4.57
C PHE A 125 6.81 -1.54 -4.03
N VAL A 126 5.55 -1.80 -4.36
CA VAL A 126 4.84 -3.02 -3.98
C VAL A 126 4.41 -3.75 -5.26
N PRO A 127 4.87 -4.99 -5.48
CA PRO A 127 4.46 -5.75 -6.65
C PRO A 127 2.97 -6.06 -6.64
N GLY A 128 2.39 -6.15 -7.82
CA GLY A 128 0.99 -6.50 -8.00
C GLY A 128 0.62 -7.82 -7.34
N GLY A 129 -0.49 -7.82 -6.61
CA GLY A 129 -1.10 -8.95 -5.93
C GLY A 129 -0.56 -9.18 -4.51
N PHE A 130 0.36 -8.36 -4.03
CA PHE A 130 0.89 -8.52 -2.68
C PHE A 130 -0.14 -8.10 -1.63
N ILE A 131 -0.21 -8.91 -0.58
CA ILE A 131 -1.00 -8.63 0.62
C ILE A 131 -0.17 -7.67 1.47
N HIS A 132 -0.77 -6.56 1.90
CA HIS A 132 -0.02 -5.48 2.53
C HIS A 132 -0.72 -4.91 3.76
N HIS A 133 0.09 -4.46 4.72
CA HIS A 133 -0.35 -3.78 5.94
C HIS A 133 0.56 -2.59 6.19
N PHE A 134 -0.03 -1.40 6.31
CA PHE A 134 0.68 -0.17 6.61
C PHE A 134 0.24 0.40 7.95
N GLU A 135 1.19 1.02 8.65
CA GLU A 135 0.90 1.88 9.79
C GLU A 135 1.75 3.14 9.73
N ASN A 136 1.13 4.29 9.98
CA ASN A 136 1.84 5.53 10.24
C ASN A 136 2.66 5.37 11.53
N TYR A 137 3.97 5.45 11.39
CA TYR A 137 4.93 5.22 12.46
C TYR A 137 5.65 6.52 12.77
N ASP A 138 5.82 6.85 14.05
CA ASP A 138 6.55 8.00 14.57
C ASP A 138 6.40 9.28 13.75
N PHE A 139 5.37 10.07 14.08
CA PHE A 139 5.54 11.51 13.95
C PHE A 139 6.47 11.89 15.08
N GLU A 140 7.77 12.06 14.80
CA GLU A 140 8.53 12.98 15.64
C GLU A 140 7.72 14.28 15.63
N GLU A 141 7.34 14.77 16.82
CA GLU A 141 6.61 16.02 16.99
C GLU A 141 7.43 17.13 16.34
N ALA A 142 7.13 17.39 15.07
CA ALA A 142 7.75 18.42 14.26
C ALA A 142 7.05 19.75 14.50
#